data_AF-A0AAI9CTP7-F1
#
_entry.id   AF-A0AAI9CTP7-F1
#
_cell.length_a   1.000
_cell.length_b   1.000
_cell.length_c   1.000
_cell.angle_alpha   90.00
_cell.angle_beta   90.00
_cell.angle_gamma   90.00
#
_symmetry.space_group_name_H-M   'P 1'
#
loop_
_entity.id
_entity.type
_entity.pdbx_description
1 polymer ?
#
loop_
_entity_poly.entity_id
_entity_poly.type
_entity_poly.pdbx_seq_one_letter_code
_entity_poly.pdbx_strand_id
1 'polypeptide(L)'
;MDILFFPSLIKRMVASLEPELRVSYLKEMGWLASQYIAFVLLGRIGDRLSQQSIGLPSSFYLSVISLPFACRALYLLQKMINDIMGDTKGISNSRLSWINIFWISAGLVYWLTVLIPQCLRHTLIPYS
;
A
#
# COMPACT_ATOMS: atom_id res chain seq x y z
N MET A 1 -6.16 4.73 -9.97
CA MET A 1 -5.25 5.46 -10.88
C MET A 1 -3.89 5.73 -10.24
N ASP A 2 -3.65 5.22 -9.03
CA ASP A 2 -2.57 5.65 -8.13
C ASP A 2 -1.20 5.06 -8.50
N ILE A 3 -1.21 3.92 -9.18
CA ILE A 3 -0.03 3.17 -9.62
C ILE A 3 0.82 3.97 -10.65
N LEU A 4 0.19 4.79 -11.49
CA LEU A 4 0.88 5.53 -12.56
C LEU A 4 1.63 6.77 -12.04
N PHE A 5 1.35 7.22 -10.81
CA PHE A 5 2.00 8.39 -10.21
C PHE A 5 3.35 8.05 -9.53
N PHE A 6 3.61 6.78 -9.24
CA PHE A 6 4.84 6.37 -8.55
C PHE A 6 6.12 6.71 -9.35
N PRO A 7 6.22 6.39 -10.65
CA PRO A 7 7.41 6.70 -11.43
C PRO A 7 7.67 8.21 -11.56
N SER A 8 6.63 9.03 -11.69
CA SER A 8 6.77 10.48 -11.78
C SER A 8 7.14 11.10 -10.43
N LEU A 9 6.61 10.58 -9.32
CA LEU A 9 7.00 10.98 -7.97
C LEU A 9 8.48 10.69 -7.70
N ILE A 10 8.94 9.46 -8.00
CA ILE A 10 10.34 9.06 -7.80
C ILE A 10 11.28 9.96 -8.60
N LYS A 11 10.97 10.22 -9.88
CA LYS A 11 11.77 11.14 -10.70
C LYS A 11 11.90 12.52 -10.07
N ARG A 12 10.83 13.04 -9.46
CA ARG A 12 10.84 14.34 -8.79
C ARG A 12 11.68 14.32 -7.50
N MET A 13 11.59 13.25 -6.71
CA MET A 13 12.33 13.13 -5.44
C MET A 13 13.84 13.05 -5.66
N VAL A 14 14.27 12.32 -6.70
CA VAL A 14 15.68 12.09 -6.99
C VAL A 14 16.27 13.23 -7.86
N ALA A 15 15.46 14.19 -8.32
CA ALA A 15 15.91 15.28 -9.17
C ALA A 15 16.93 16.21 -8.51
N SER A 16 16.93 16.30 -7.18
CA SER A 16 17.86 17.10 -6.38
C SER A 16 19.19 16.39 -6.09
N LEU A 17 19.31 15.10 -6.41
CA LEU A 17 20.52 14.32 -6.14
C LEU A 17 21.55 14.48 -7.26
N GLU A 18 22.82 14.26 -6.91
CA GLU A 18 23.93 14.15 -7.84
C GLU A 18 23.68 13.05 -8.89
N PRO A 19 24.20 13.19 -10.12
CA PRO A 19 23.87 12.29 -11.23
C PRO A 19 24.16 10.81 -10.96
N GLU A 20 25.24 10.51 -10.25
CA GLU A 20 25.67 9.15 -9.92
C GLU A 20 24.73 8.48 -8.89
N LEU A 21 24.44 9.17 -7.79
CA LEU A 21 23.47 8.75 -6.79
C LEU A 21 22.06 8.62 -7.39
N ARG A 22 21.70 9.55 -8.28
CA ARG A 22 20.39 9.57 -8.93
C ARG A 22 20.10 8.29 -9.72
N VAL A 23 21.06 7.79 -10.50
CA VAL A 23 20.88 6.56 -11.29
C VAL A 23 20.67 5.36 -10.35
N SER A 24 21.44 5.27 -9.27
CA SER A 24 21.32 4.18 -8.29
C SER A 24 19.94 4.19 -7.62
N TYR A 25 19.54 5.34 -7.07
CA TYR A 25 18.25 5.50 -6.40
C TYR A 25 17.06 5.28 -7.33
N LEU A 26 17.12 5.74 -8.59
CA LEU A 26 16.06 5.49 -9.58
C LEU A 26 15.87 4.00 -9.84
N LYS A 27 16.96 3.24 -9.94
CA LYS A 27 16.92 1.79 -10.16
C LYS A 27 16.31 1.06 -8.97
N GLU A 28 16.79 1.35 -7.76
CA GLU A 28 16.30 0.70 -6.54
C GLU A 28 14.85 1.07 -6.21
N MET A 29 14.51 2.37 -6.23
CA MET A 29 13.14 2.84 -6.00
C MET A 29 12.19 2.34 -7.09
N GLY A 30 12.63 2.30 -8.35
CA GLY A 30 11.85 1.77 -9.47
C GLY A 30 11.55 0.28 -9.33
N TRP A 31 12.52 -0.50 -8.83
CA TRP A 31 12.33 -1.91 -8.51
C TRP A 31 11.32 -2.12 -7.39
N LEU A 32 11.46 -1.38 -6.28
CA LEU A 32 10.51 -1.45 -5.16
C LEU A 32 9.10 -1.03 -5.58
N ALA A 33 8.97 0.01 -6.40
CA ALA A 33 7.67 0.42 -6.95
C ALA A 33 7.05 -0.68 -7.81
N SER A 34 7.84 -1.35 -8.64
CA SER A 34 7.36 -2.49 -9.46
C SER A 34 6.88 -3.65 -8.59
N GLN A 35 7.61 -3.99 -7.52
CA GLN A 35 7.19 -5.01 -6.55
C GLN A 35 5.87 -4.63 -5.88
N TYR A 36 5.74 -3.39 -5.39
CA TYR A 36 4.50 -2.89 -4.79
C TYR A 36 3.32 -3.06 -5.75
N ILE A 37 3.49 -2.61 -7.00
CA ILE A 37 2.45 -2.70 -8.04
C ILE A 37 2.06 -4.14 -8.31
N ALA A 38 3.05 -5.04 -8.44
CA ALA A 38 2.81 -6.46 -8.71
C ALA A 38 2.00 -7.11 -7.58
N PHE A 39 2.35 -6.89 -6.32
CA PHE A 39 1.61 -7.45 -5.19
C PHE A 39 0.22 -6.84 -5.03
N VAL A 40 0.06 -5.53 -5.25
CA VAL A 40 -1.27 -4.90 -5.27
C VAL A 40 -2.15 -5.50 -6.37
N LEU A 41 -1.59 -5.77 -7.54
CA LEU A 41 -2.32 -6.38 -8.65
C LEU A 41 -2.71 -7.82 -8.33
N LEU A 42 -1.79 -8.62 -7.77
CA LEU A 42 -2.07 -9.98 -7.31
C LEU A 42 -3.19 -10.00 -6.26
N GLY A 43 -3.15 -9.07 -5.31
CA GLY A 43 -4.20 -8.94 -4.31
C GLY A 43 -5.57 -8.63 -4.93
N ARG A 44 -5.62 -7.69 -5.88
CA ARG A 44 -6.85 -7.37 -6.62
C ARG A 44 -7.38 -8.54 -7.45
N ILE A 45 -6.49 -9.33 -8.04
CA ILE A 45 -6.88 -10.54 -8.78
C ILE A 45 -7.47 -11.57 -7.82
N GLY A 46 -6.83 -11.80 -6.67
CA GLY A 46 -7.36 -12.68 -5.61
C GLY A 46 -8.76 -12.25 -5.16
N ASP A 47 -8.96 -10.94 -4.93
CA ASP A 47 -10.25 -10.41 -4.49
C ASP A 47 -11.34 -10.62 -5.54
N ARG A 48 -11.01 -10.39 -6.82
CA ARG A 48 -11.95 -10.61 -7.93
C ARG A 48 -12.33 -12.09 -8.08
N LEU A 49 -11.36 -13.00 -7.95
CA LEU A 49 -11.61 -14.44 -8.00
C LEU A 49 -12.46 -14.90 -6.81
N SER A 50 -12.15 -14.41 -5.61
CA SER A 50 -12.92 -14.69 -4.39
C SER A 50 -14.36 -14.20 -4.50
N GLN A 51 -14.60 -13.02 -5.09
CA GLN A 51 -15.95 -12.50 -5.33
C GLN A 51 -16.79 -13.39 -6.27
N GLN A 52 -16.12 -14.06 -7.21
CA GLN A 52 -16.76 -15.00 -8.14
C GLN A 52 -16.85 -16.43 -7.57
N SER A 53 -16.46 -16.63 -6.30
CA SER A 53 -16.35 -17.95 -5.67
C SER A 53 -15.40 -18.91 -6.39
N ILE A 54 -14.48 -18.39 -7.21
CA ILE A 54 -13.50 -19.17 -7.97
C ILE A 54 -12.26 -19.38 -7.11
N GLY A 55 -11.85 -20.64 -6.95
CA GLY A 55 -10.64 -21.00 -6.22
C GLY A 55 -10.69 -20.68 -4.73
N LEU A 56 -11.86 -20.70 -4.09
CA LEU A 56 -11.95 -20.57 -2.64
C LEU A 56 -11.39 -21.83 -1.95
N PRO A 57 -10.64 -21.71 -0.83
CA PRO A 57 -10.27 -20.47 -0.12
C PRO A 57 -8.93 -19.85 -0.59
N SER A 58 -8.24 -20.47 -1.56
CA SER A 58 -6.89 -20.02 -1.96
C SER A 58 -6.88 -18.63 -2.58
N SER A 59 -7.94 -18.24 -3.29
CA SER A 59 -8.10 -16.87 -3.83
C SER A 59 -8.21 -15.81 -2.73
N PHE A 60 -8.87 -16.11 -1.60
CA PHE A 60 -8.90 -15.23 -0.43
C PHE A 60 -7.51 -15.10 0.21
N TYR A 61 -6.81 -16.22 0.42
CA TYR A 61 -5.46 -16.18 0.99
C TYR A 61 -4.47 -15.45 0.08
N LEU A 62 -4.61 -15.55 -1.24
CA LEU A 62 -3.79 -14.81 -2.20
C LEU A 62 -3.92 -13.29 -1.98
N SER A 63 -5.14 -12.80 -1.76
CA SER A 63 -5.38 -11.38 -1.43
C SER A 63 -4.69 -10.96 -0.14
N VAL A 64 -4.90 -11.74 0.92
CA VAL A 64 -4.38 -11.43 2.26
C VAL A 64 -2.86 -11.50 2.30
N ILE A 65 -2.26 -12.51 1.68
CA ILE A 65 -0.80 -12.71 1.65
C ILE A 65 -0.12 -11.64 0.80
N SER A 66 -0.76 -11.14 -0.26
CA SER A 66 -0.18 -10.07 -1.08
C SER A 66 0.02 -8.76 -0.31
N LEU A 67 -0.78 -8.53 0.73
CA LEU A 67 -0.78 -7.30 1.52
C LEU A 67 0.54 -7.02 2.27
N PRO A 68 1.09 -7.94 3.11
CA PRO A 68 2.38 -7.71 3.77
C PRO A 68 3.53 -7.47 2.80
N PHE A 69 3.53 -8.12 1.63
CA PHE A 69 4.57 -7.89 0.61
C PHE A 69 4.47 -6.50 -0.02
N ALA A 70 3.25 -6.04 -0.33
CA ALA A 70 3.02 -4.68 -0.79
C ALA A 70 3.42 -3.65 0.29
N CYS A 71 3.02 -3.87 1.55
CA CYS A 71 3.41 -3.01 2.66
C CYS A 71 4.94 -2.93 2.86
N ARG A 72 5.64 -4.06 2.73
CA ARG A 72 7.11 -4.10 2.81
C ARG A 72 7.76 -3.27 1.71
N ALA A 73 7.30 -3.42 0.46
CA ALA A 73 7.84 -2.64 -0.65
C ALA A 73 7.62 -1.13 -0.44
N LEU A 74 6.42 -0.75 0.04
CA LEU A 74 6.10 0.64 0.36
C LEU A 74 6.94 1.19 1.51
N TYR A 75 7.15 0.40 2.57
CA TYR A 75 7.98 0.79 3.71
C TYR A 75 9.44 1.06 3.31
N LEU A 76 10.03 0.17 2.50
CA LEU A 76 11.39 0.37 2.00
C LEU A 76 11.49 1.62 1.14
N LEU A 77 10.48 1.87 0.30
CA LEU A 77 10.44 3.08 -0.53
C LEU A 77 10.35 4.35 0.34
N GLN A 78 9.50 4.37 1.36
CA GLN A 78 9.41 5.48 2.31
C GLN A 78 10.72 5.73 3.04
N LYS A 79 11.41 4.67 3.46
CA LYS A 79 12.73 4.79 4.10
C LYS A 79 13.75 5.44 3.16
N MET A 80 13.80 5.02 1.89
CA MET A 80 14.70 5.65 0.93
C MET A 80 14.34 7.12 0.66
N ILE A 81 13.05 7.47 0.60
CA ILE A 81 12.62 8.87 0.44
C ILE A 81 13.06 9.70 1.66
N ASN A 82 12.88 9.17 2.86
CA ASN A 82 13.34 9.78 4.09
C ASN A 82 14.87 10.03 4.07
N ASP A 83 15.65 9.07 3.57
CA ASP A 83 17.10 9.22 3.42
C ASP A 83 17.46 10.34 2.43
N ILE A 84 16.78 10.43 1.27
CA ILE A 84 16.98 11.53 0.30
C ILE A 84 16.63 12.90 0.92
N MET A 85 15.57 12.94 1.72
CA MET A 85 15.10 14.17 2.37
C MET A 85 15.92 14.56 3.60
N GLY A 86 16.93 13.77 3.97
CA GLY A 86 17.73 13.99 5.18
C GLY A 86 17.00 13.68 6.49
N ASP A 87 15.84 13.03 6.43
CA ASP A 87 15.03 12.60 7.58
C ASP A 87 15.16 11.09 7.84
N THR A 88 16.39 10.58 7.94
CA THR A 88 16.71 9.15 8.10
C THR A 88 16.01 8.48 9.29
N LYS A 89 15.71 9.25 10.34
CA LYS A 89 15.00 8.80 11.54
C LYS A 89 13.48 8.86 11.42
N GLY A 90 12.95 9.37 10.31
CA GLY A 90 11.51 9.55 10.07
C GLY A 90 10.86 10.50 11.09
N ILE A 91 11.61 11.47 11.59
CA ILE A 91 11.16 12.39 12.66
C ILE A 91 9.99 13.23 12.17
N SER A 92 9.97 13.61 10.88
CA SER A 92 8.87 14.36 10.28
C SER A 92 7.55 13.58 10.33
N ASN A 93 7.60 12.28 10.03
CA ASN A 93 6.44 11.39 10.09
C ASN A 93 6.16 10.82 11.49
N SER A 94 7.08 10.99 12.45
CA SER A 94 6.88 10.53 13.83
C SER A 94 5.85 11.35 14.60
N ARG A 95 5.53 12.56 14.12
CA ARG A 95 4.46 13.40 14.67
C ARG A 95 3.17 13.15 13.88
N LEU A 96 2.13 12.68 14.57
CA LEU A 96 0.77 12.65 14.05
C LEU A 96 0.30 14.10 13.83
N SER A 97 0.47 14.61 12.60
CA SER A 97 -0.08 15.90 12.22
C SER A 97 -1.61 15.84 12.21
N TRP A 98 -2.27 17.00 12.35
CA TRP A 98 -3.74 17.09 12.23
C TRP A 98 -4.26 16.49 10.93
N ILE A 99 -3.51 16.63 9.83
CA ILE A 99 -3.83 16.03 8.54
C ILE A 99 -3.74 14.50 8.62
N ASN A 100 -2.70 13.96 9.25
CA ASN A 100 -2.56 12.50 9.43
C ASN A 100 -3.70 11.94 10.27
N ILE A 101 -4.08 12.63 11.36
CA ILE A 101 -5.20 12.24 12.22
C ILE A 101 -6.51 12.26 11.43
N PHE A 102 -6.75 13.32 10.65
CA PHE A 102 -7.93 13.42 9.80
C PHE A 102 -8.02 12.22 8.84
N TRP A 103 -6.96 11.91 8.11
CA TRP A 103 -6.97 10.79 7.16
C TRP A 103 -7.09 9.42 7.85
N ILE A 104 -6.42 9.20 8.97
CA ILE A 104 -6.54 7.96 9.75
C ILE A 104 -7.97 7.79 10.25
N SER A 105 -8.58 8.86 10.79
CA SER A 105 -9.97 8.82 11.27
C SER A 105 -10.97 8.59 10.14
N ALA A 106 -10.82 9.26 9.01
CA ALA A 106 -11.67 9.06 7.83
C ALA A 106 -11.55 7.63 7.28
N GLY A 107 -10.31 7.10 7.21
CA GLY A 107 -10.06 5.72 6.84
C GLY A 107 -10.71 4.73 7.81
N LEU A 108 -10.59 4.97 9.12
CA LEU A 108 -11.21 4.13 10.16
C LEU A 108 -12.74 4.10 10.00
N VAL A 109 -13.37 5.27 9.84
CA VAL A 109 -14.81 5.36 9.61
C VAL A 109 -15.22 4.60 8.36
N TYR A 110 -14.49 4.76 7.25
CA TYR A 110 -14.75 4.01 6.01
C TYR A 110 -14.61 2.50 6.19
N TRP A 111 -13.59 2.02 6.90
CA TRP A 111 -13.44 0.58 7.15
C TRP A 111 -14.56 0.04 8.04
N LEU A 112 -15.03 0.81 9.01
CA LEU A 112 -16.18 0.42 9.84
C LEU A 112 -17.46 0.27 9.02
N THR A 113 -17.72 1.15 8.04
CA THR A 113 -18.89 1.01 7.16
C THR A 113 -18.83 -0.22 6.26
N VAL A 114 -17.63 -0.73 5.96
CA VAL A 114 -17.45 -1.97 5.19
C VAL A 114 -17.55 -3.22 6.07
N LEU A 115 -16.89 -3.22 7.24
CA LEU A 115 -16.78 -4.40 8.10
C LEU A 115 -18.03 -4.69 8.91
N ILE A 116 -18.70 -3.66 9.45
CA ILE A 116 -19.88 -3.85 10.32
C ILE A 116 -21.00 -4.60 9.58
N PRO A 117 -21.40 -4.22 8.34
CA PRO A 117 -22.44 -4.94 7.62
C PRO A 117 -22.06 -6.38 7.26
N GLN A 118 -20.78 -6.65 6.97
CA GLN A 118 -20.29 -7.99 6.65
C GLN A 118 -20.36 -8.92 7.87
N CYS A 119 -19.95 -8.42 9.05
CA CYS A 119 -20.03 -9.15 10.30
C CYS A 119 -21.48 -9.35 10.76
N LEU A 120 -22.33 -8.34 10.58
CA LEU A 120 -23.76 -8.40 10.91
C LEU A 120 -24.51 -9.41 10.02
N ARG A 121 -24.18 -9.48 8.72
CA ARG A 121 -24.74 -10.47 7.79
C ARG A 121 -24.44 -11.91 8.22
N HIS A 122 -23.25 -12.17 8.74
CA HIS A 122 -22.85 -13.51 9.21
C HIS A 122 -23.52 -13.91 10.54
N THR A 123 -24.04 -12.96 11.32
CA THR A 123 -24.64 -13.21 12.64
C THR A 123 -26.17 -13.21 12.64
N LEU A 124 -26.83 -12.51 11.69
CA LEU A 124 -28.29 -12.40 11.63
C LEU A 124 -29.00 -13.29 10.61
N ILE A 125 -28.26 -13.99 9.73
CA ILE A 125 -28.85 -14.96 8.79
C ILE A 125 -28.52 -16.37 9.30
N PRO A 126 -29.42 -17.04 10.05
CA PRO A 126 -29.29 -18.46 10.26
C PRO A 126 -29.42 -19.15 8.90
N TYR A 127 -28.50 -20.08 8.61
CA TYR A 127 -28.59 -20.96 7.45
C TYR A 127 -29.95 -21.66 7.47
N SER A 128 -30.84 -21.25 6.56
CA SER A 128 -32.07 -21.96 6.20
C SER A 128 -31.89 -22.59 4.84
#